data_AF-A0A1B0D2S1-F1
#
_entry.id   AF-A0A1B0D2S1-F1
#
_cell.length_a   1.000
_cell.length_b   1.000
_cell.length_c   1.000
_cell.angle_alpha   90.00
_cell.angle_beta   90.00
_cell.angle_gamma   90.00
#
_symmetry.space_group_name_H-M   'P 1'
#
loop_
_entity.id
_entity.type
_entity.pdbx_description
1 polymer ?
#
loop_
_entity_poly.entity_id
_entity_poly.type
_entity_poly.pdbx_seq_one_letter_code
_entity_poly.pdbx_strand_id
1 'polypeptide(L)' 'MGCQLGKLSGVSKGEDGQAFAPNEMPKQAKTDSRLPLTAKQKYSMLASWKGISRAMEPTGVCMFIK' A
#
# COMPACT_ATOMS: atom_id res chain seq x y z
N MET A 1 -27.60 -24.35 -2.86
CA MET A 1 -27.09 -23.04 -3.33
C MET A 1 -25.71 -22.82 -2.73
N GLY A 2 -24.66 -23.32 -3.38
CA GLY A 2 -23.28 -23.25 -2.90
C GLY A 2 -22.45 -22.36 -3.81
N CYS A 3 -21.98 -21.23 -3.31
CA CYS A 3 -21.24 -20.22 -4.07
C CYS A 3 -19.85 -20.74 -4.47
N GLN A 4 -19.51 -20.67 -5.76
CA GLN A 4 -18.16 -20.89 -6.28
C GLN A 4 -17.39 -19.56 -6.31
N LEU A 5 -16.57 -19.30 -5.29
CA LEU A 5 -15.61 -18.17 -5.25
C LEU A 5 -14.16 -18.68 -5.24
N GLY A 6 -13.84 -19.60 -6.16
CA GLY A 6 -12.52 -20.26 -6.22
C GLY A 6 -11.70 -20.02 -7.48
N LYS A 7 -12.15 -19.18 -8.42
CA LYS A 7 -11.53 -19.09 -9.77
C LYS A 7 -11.16 -17.66 -10.16
N LEU A 8 -10.27 -17.02 -9.40
CA LEU A 8 -9.47 -15.87 -9.88
C LEU A 8 -8.08 -15.86 -9.21
N SER A 9 -7.40 -17.01 -9.16
CA SER A 9 -5.95 -17.05 -8.94
C SER A 9 -5.31 -17.58 -10.23
N GLY A 10 -5.01 -16.66 -11.15
CA GLY A 10 -4.20 -16.94 -12.32
C GLY A 10 -2.73 -16.97 -11.92
N VAL A 11 -2.20 -18.18 -11.72
CA VAL A 11 -0.76 -18.44 -11.74
C VAL A 11 -0.26 -18.19 -13.17
N SER A 12 0.71 -17.31 -13.32
CA SER A 12 1.68 -17.37 -14.42
C SER A 12 3.05 -17.52 -13.80
N LYS A 13 3.61 -18.72 -13.96
CA LYS A 13 4.98 -19.09 -13.59
C LYS A 13 5.90 -18.53 -14.68
N GLY A 14 6.76 -17.60 -14.31
CA GLY A 14 7.90 -17.13 -15.10
C GLY A 14 9.08 -16.96 -14.14
N GLU A 15 10.01 -17.91 -14.20
CA GLU A 15 11.34 -17.84 -13.58
C GLU A 15 12.17 -16.93 -14.47
N ASP A 16 12.76 -15.86 -13.91
CA ASP A 16 14.10 -15.36 -14.25
C ASP A 16 14.44 -14.19 -13.33
N GLY A 17 15.60 -14.28 -12.68
CA GLY A 17 16.07 -13.32 -11.70
C GLY A 17 16.40 -11.97 -12.34
N GLN A 18 15.65 -10.94 -11.97
CA GLN A 18 16.06 -9.55 -12.20
C GLN A 18 15.77 -8.73 -10.94
N ALA A 19 16.82 -8.08 -10.44
CA ALA A 19 16.83 -7.26 -9.25
C ALA A 19 15.61 -6.33 -9.19
N PHE A 20 14.92 -6.34 -8.05
CA PHE A 20 13.85 -5.38 -7.74
C PHE A 20 14.45 -3.96 -7.72
N ALA A 21 14.43 -3.27 -8.86
CA ALA A 21 14.58 -1.83 -8.90
C ALA A 21 13.38 -1.23 -8.13
N PRO A 22 13.59 -0.42 -7.08
CA PRO A 22 12.51 0.05 -6.22
C PRO A 22 11.74 1.24 -6.83
N ASN A 23 11.64 1.33 -8.14
CA ASN A 23 11.14 2.53 -8.79
C ASN A 23 10.43 2.17 -10.09
N GLU A 24 9.17 1.76 -10.01
CA GLU A 24 8.08 2.10 -10.93
C GLU A 24 6.78 1.59 -10.29
N MET A 25 6.33 2.23 -9.20
CA MET A 25 4.93 2.09 -8.80
C MET A 25 4.08 2.60 -9.97
N PRO A 26 3.06 1.85 -10.44
CA PRO A 26 2.19 2.33 -11.50
C PRO A 26 1.64 3.70 -11.09
N LYS A 27 1.87 4.71 -11.93
CA LYS A 27 1.38 6.08 -11.70
C LYS A 27 -0.12 5.99 -11.48
N GLN A 28 -0.55 6.14 -10.23
CA GLN A 28 -1.97 6.14 -9.90
C GLN A 28 -2.62 7.28 -10.68
N ALA A 29 -3.67 6.98 -11.43
CA ALA A 29 -4.48 8.00 -12.08
C ALA A 29 -4.84 9.05 -11.03
N LYS A 30 -4.66 10.33 -11.35
CA LYS A 30 -4.98 11.43 -10.43
C LYS A 30 -6.49 11.46 -10.19
N THR A 31 -6.94 10.74 -9.17
CA THR A 31 -8.29 10.84 -8.62
C THR A 31 -8.41 12.14 -7.84
N ASP A 32 -9.56 12.82 -7.91
CA ASP A 32 -9.80 14.02 -7.10
C ASP A 32 -9.55 13.71 -5.62
N SER A 33 -8.64 14.45 -4.99
CA SER A 33 -8.20 14.24 -3.60
C SER A 33 -9.28 14.58 -2.56
N ARG A 34 -10.35 15.26 -2.97
CA ARG A 34 -11.51 15.53 -2.10
C ARG A 34 -12.43 14.33 -1.96
N LEU A 35 -12.27 13.32 -2.81
CA LEU A 35 -13.07 12.11 -2.71
C LEU A 35 -12.73 11.35 -1.42
N PRO A 36 -13.71 10.68 -0.81
CA PRO A 36 -13.46 9.84 0.35
C PRO A 36 -12.39 8.78 0.06
N LEU A 37 -11.54 8.52 1.06
CA LEU A 37 -10.52 7.48 0.96
C LEU A 37 -11.12 6.11 0.70
N THR A 38 -10.53 5.38 -0.25
CA THR A 38 -10.87 3.98 -0.53
C THR A 38 -10.49 3.07 0.65
N ALA A 39 -11.09 1.88 0.71
CA ALA A 39 -10.78 0.89 1.75
C ALA A 39 -9.29 0.51 1.76
N LYS A 40 -8.67 0.35 0.57
CA LYS A 40 -7.24 0.06 0.43
C LYS A 40 -6.37 1.18 0.99
N GLN A 41 -6.72 2.45 0.72
CA GLN A 41 -5.99 3.60 1.23
C GLN A 41 -6.09 3.71 2.76
N LYS A 42 -7.29 3.52 3.32
CA LYS A 42 -7.50 3.52 4.78
C LYS A 42 -6.68 2.43 5.46
N TYR A 43 -6.70 1.21 4.93
CA TYR A 43 -5.92 0.09 5.46
C TYR A 43 -4.41 0.39 5.42
N SER A 44 -3.90 0.87 4.28
CA SER A 44 -2.48 1.20 4.13
C SER A 44 -2.04 2.26 5.14
N MET A 45 -2.86 3.30 5.34
CA MET A 45 -2.57 4.33 6.35
C MET A 45 -2.51 3.73 7.75
N LEU A 46 -3.53 2.97 8.18
CA LEU A 46 -3.57 2.38 9.52
C LEU A 46 -2.42 1.38 9.75
N ALA A 47 -2.07 0.58 8.74
CA ALA A 47 -0.96 -0.36 8.82
C ALA A 47 0.38 0.35 9.03
N SER A 48 0.65 1.40 8.25
CA SER A 48 1.86 2.21 8.39
C SER A 48 1.90 3.04 9.69
N TRP A 49 0.74 3.50 10.16
CA TRP A 49 0.62 4.34 11.35
C TRP A 49 1.02 3.62 12.63
N LYS A 50 0.80 2.31 12.72
CA LYS A 50 1.07 1.52 13.93
C LYS A 50 2.53 1.59 14.40
N GLY A 51 3.48 1.77 13.48
CA GLY A 51 4.89 1.98 13.80
C GLY A 51 5.15 3.40 14.31
N ILE A 52 4.66 4.40 13.56
CA ILE A 52 4.82 5.83 13.87
C ILE A 52 4.22 6.16 15.23
N SER A 53 3.03 5.63 15.54
CA SER A 53 2.31 5.93 16.78
C SER A 53 3.05 5.47 18.04
N ARG A 54 3.96 4.48 17.93
CA ARG A 54 4.75 3.98 19.07
C ARG A 54 5.92 4.91 19.43
N ALA A 55 6.40 5.68 18.46
CA ALA A 55 7.54 6.57 18.60
C ALA A 55 7.14 7.99 18.15
N MET A 56 5.97 8.46 18.62
CA MET A 56 5.33 9.68 18.13
C MET A 56 6.20 10.93 18.33
N GLU A 57 6.84 11.05 19.50
CA GLU A 57 7.70 12.19 19.83
C GLU A 57 8.94 12.28 18.93
N PRO A 58 9.83 11.26 18.85
CA PRO A 58 11.01 11.35 17.98
C PRO A 58 10.63 11.39 16.49
N THR A 59 9.54 10.75 16.08
CA THR A 59 9.06 10.83 14.69
C THR A 59 8.56 12.24 14.37
N GLY A 60 7.82 12.88 15.28
CA GLY A 60 7.32 14.24 15.14
C GLY A 60 8.45 15.26 15.08
N VAL A 61 9.47 15.12 15.93
CA VAL A 61 10.68 15.96 15.89
C VAL A 61 11.39 15.82 14.54
N CYS A 62 11.56 14.59 14.05
CA CYS A 62 12.16 14.34 12.74
C CYS A 62 11.35 15.00 11.61
N MET A 63 10.03 14.82 11.59
CA MET A 63 9.15 15.41 10.57
C MET A 63 9.07 16.94 10.62
N PHE A 64 9.32 17.55 11.77
CA PHE A 64 9.26 19.01 11.93
C PHE A 64 10.57 19.69 11.54
N ILE A 65 11.71 19.05 11.81
CA ILE A 65 13.03 19.65 11.62
C ILE A 65 13.62 19.37 10.23
N LYS A 66 13.28 18.23 9.63
CA LYS A 66 13.79 17.81 8.31
C LYS A 66 12.78 18.12 7.20
#